data_AF-A0A0P0XNX8-F1
#
_entry.id   AF-A0A0P0XNX8-F1
#
_cell.length_a   1.000
_cell.length_b   1.000
_cell.length_c   1.000
_cell.angle_alpha   90.00
_cell.angle_beta   90.00
_cell.angle_gamma   90.00
#
_symmetry.space_group_name_H-M   'P 1'
#
loop_
_entity.id
_entity.type
_entity.pdbx_description
1 polymer ?
#
loop_
_entity_poly.entity_id
_entity_poly.type
_entity_poly.pdbx_seq_one_letter_code
_entity_poly.pdbx_strand_id
1 'polypeptide(L)'
;CMNTNFQAVFDQILRTAVDGRLPPEKMIRTVFVFSDMEFDEASTNHWETDYETICRKFGSAGYGDAVPQIVFWNLRDSTSTPVTSTQPGVAMVSGFSKNLLKIFLQNDGVVNPEAVMAAAIAGEEYQKLVVFD
;
A
#
# COMPACT_ATOMS: atom_id res chain seq x y z
N CYS A 1 -15.97 8.34 15.09
CA CYS A 1 -14.67 7.86 14.60
C CYS A 1 -14.12 8.88 13.61
N MET A 2 -12.80 9.05 13.54
CA MET A 2 -12.14 9.90 12.55
C MET A 2 -11.90 9.02 11.31
N ASN A 3 -12.67 9.23 10.24
CA ASN A 3 -12.43 8.54 8.97
C ASN A 3 -11.27 9.23 8.23
N THR A 4 -10.57 8.48 7.40
CA THR A 4 -9.48 8.97 6.57
C THR A 4 -10.07 9.67 5.34
N ASN A 5 -9.57 10.88 5.06
CA ASN A 5 -9.90 11.60 3.84
C ASN A 5 -8.84 11.32 2.78
N PHE A 6 -9.03 10.24 2.01
CA PHE A 6 -8.08 9.85 0.98
C PHE A 6 -7.94 10.91 -0.13
N GLN A 7 -9.02 11.60 -0.52
CA GLN A 7 -8.91 12.71 -1.47
C GLN A 7 -7.90 13.77 -1.02
N ALA A 8 -7.89 14.15 0.26
CA ALA A 8 -6.96 15.14 0.77
C ALA A 8 -5.50 14.69 0.67
N VAL A 9 -5.22 13.40 0.89
CA VAL A 9 -3.88 12.82 0.72
C VAL A 9 -3.43 12.92 -0.73
N PHE A 10 -4.29 12.52 -1.67
CA PHE A 10 -3.98 12.56 -3.10
C PHE A 10 -3.87 13.98 -3.64
N ASP A 11 -4.72 14.90 -3.16
CA ASP A 11 -4.63 16.33 -3.49
C ASP A 11 -3.30 16.92 -3.03
N GLN A 12 -2.82 16.53 -1.85
CA GLN A 12 -1.53 16.99 -1.34
C GLN A 12 -0.35 16.43 -2.17
N ILE A 13 -0.39 15.15 -2.56
CA ILE A 13 0.62 14.55 -3.45
C ILE A 13 0.64 15.30 -4.78
N LEU A 14 -0.53 15.47 -5.40
CA LEU A 14 -0.67 16.13 -6.70
C LEU A 14 -0.17 17.58 -6.65
N ARG A 15 -0.60 18.33 -5.62
CA ARG A 15 -0.16 19.71 -5.41
C ARG A 15 1.37 19.79 -5.30
N THR A 16 1.97 18.93 -4.48
CA THR A 16 3.42 18.91 -4.29
C THR A 16 4.15 18.63 -5.60
N ALA A 17 3.63 17.72 -6.43
CA ALA A 17 4.20 17.40 -7.73
C ALA A 17 4.08 18.53 -8.74
N VAL A 18 2.91 19.19 -8.80
CA VAL A 18 2.67 20.34 -9.68
C VAL A 18 3.56 21.52 -9.27
N ASP A 19 3.58 21.87 -7.97
CA ASP A 19 4.40 22.96 -7.44
C ASP A 19 5.90 22.70 -7.67
N GLY A 20 6.32 21.44 -7.51
CA GLY A 20 7.69 20.98 -7.77
C GLY A 20 8.04 20.75 -9.23
N ARG A 21 7.08 20.82 -10.16
CA ARG A 21 7.24 20.47 -11.59
C ARG A 21 7.93 19.10 -11.78
N LEU A 22 7.48 18.10 -11.01
CA LEU A 22 8.03 16.76 -11.11
C LEU A 22 7.74 16.16 -12.48
N PRO A 23 8.69 15.47 -13.12
CA PRO A 23 8.37 14.68 -14.29
C PRO A 23 7.60 13.41 -13.84
N PRO A 24 6.71 12.82 -14.66
CA PRO A 24 5.85 11.70 -14.26
C PRO A 24 6.60 10.47 -13.70
N GLU A 25 7.87 10.27 -14.08
CA GLU A 25 8.70 9.16 -13.59
C GLU A 25 9.10 9.34 -12.12
N LYS A 26 9.05 10.57 -11.59
CA LYS A 26 9.34 10.88 -10.18
C LYS A 26 8.09 10.96 -9.31
N MET A 27 6.92 10.69 -9.87
CA MET A 27 5.68 10.63 -9.09
C MET A 27 5.69 9.44 -8.14
N ILE A 28 5.10 9.64 -6.96
CA ILE A 28 4.80 8.55 -6.04
C ILE A 28 3.88 7.56 -6.74
N ARG A 29 4.25 6.28 -6.74
CA ARG A 29 3.48 5.21 -7.39
C ARG A 29 2.56 4.46 -6.44
N THR A 30 2.89 4.45 -5.16
CA THR A 30 2.16 3.68 -4.15
C THR A 30 2.06 4.46 -2.85
N VAL A 31 0.87 4.45 -2.25
CA VAL A 31 0.58 4.96 -0.92
C VAL A 31 0.26 3.77 -0.03
N PHE A 32 1.07 3.56 1.00
CA PHE A 32 0.83 2.53 2.00
C PHE A 32 0.02 3.10 3.16
N VAL A 33 -1.09 2.44 3.48
CA VAL A 33 -2.00 2.86 4.54
C VAL A 33 -2.06 1.74 5.56
N PHE A 34 -1.57 1.99 6.77
CA PHE A 34 -1.62 1.05 7.87
C PHE A 34 -2.78 1.44 8.79
N SER A 35 -3.74 0.54 8.96
CA SER A 35 -4.95 0.81 9.74
C SER A 35 -5.34 -0.41 10.57
N ASP A 36 -6.07 -0.19 11.66
CA ASP A 36 -6.74 -1.23 12.45
C ASP A 36 -8.23 -1.39 12.07
N MET A 37 -8.68 -0.67 11.04
CA MET A 37 -10.04 -0.70 10.48
C MET A 37 -10.06 -1.33 9.09
N GLU A 38 -11.21 -1.80 8.65
CA GLU A 38 -11.43 -2.20 7.26
C GLU A 38 -11.43 -0.96 6.33
N PHE A 39 -11.09 -1.15 5.05
CA PHE A 39 -10.90 -0.03 4.11
C PHE A 39 -12.17 0.82 3.92
N ASP A 40 -13.31 0.16 3.83
CA ASP A 40 -14.63 0.78 3.66
C ASP A 40 -15.07 1.57 4.90
N GLU A 41 -14.69 1.11 6.10
CA GLU A 41 -14.87 1.86 7.34
C GLU A 41 -13.90 3.04 7.47
N ALA A 42 -12.70 2.90 6.92
CA ALA A 42 -11.67 3.94 6.94
C ALA A 42 -11.94 5.08 5.96
N SER A 43 -12.65 4.85 4.86
CA SER A 43 -12.96 5.91 3.90
C SER A 43 -14.09 6.83 4.41
N THR A 44 -13.97 8.13 4.14
CA THR A 44 -15.05 9.09 4.45
C THR A 44 -16.19 9.01 3.43
N ASN A 45 -15.86 8.71 2.17
CA ASN A 45 -16.82 8.64 1.06
C ASN A 45 -16.79 7.25 0.39
N HIS A 46 -17.72 7.01 -0.54
CA HIS A 46 -17.62 5.88 -1.45
C HIS A 46 -16.35 6.00 -2.31
N TRP A 47 -15.44 5.05 -2.13
CA TRP A 47 -14.11 5.10 -2.72
C TRP A 47 -14.13 5.17 -4.25
N GLU A 48 -15.05 4.49 -4.93
CA GLU A 48 -15.10 4.50 -6.39
C GLU A 48 -15.25 5.92 -6.94
N THR A 49 -16.15 6.72 -6.35
CA THR A 49 -16.34 8.14 -6.70
C THR A 49 -15.12 8.99 -6.36
N ASP A 50 -14.48 8.72 -5.22
CA ASP A 50 -13.24 9.41 -4.84
C ASP A 50 -12.08 9.07 -5.79
N TYR A 51 -11.94 7.80 -6.17
CA TYR A 51 -10.92 7.31 -7.08
C TYR A 51 -11.10 7.88 -8.49
N GLU A 52 -12.32 7.92 -9.01
CA GLU A 52 -12.63 8.59 -10.28
C GLU A 52 -12.25 10.08 -10.23
N THR A 53 -12.56 10.75 -9.12
CA THR A 53 -12.21 12.16 -8.93
C THR A 53 -10.70 12.37 -8.88
N ILE A 54 -9.98 11.51 -8.16
CA ILE A 54 -8.51 11.49 -8.09
C ILE A 54 -7.92 11.30 -9.49
N CYS A 55 -8.38 10.29 -10.23
CA CYS A 55 -7.90 10.01 -11.58
C CYS A 55 -8.11 11.21 -12.51
N ARG A 56 -9.28 11.86 -12.45
CA ARG A 56 -9.56 13.06 -13.24
C ARG A 56 -8.63 14.22 -12.87
N LYS A 57 -8.38 14.45 -11.59
CA LYS A 57 -7.48 15.52 -11.11
C LYS A 57 -6.06 15.30 -11.60
N PHE A 58 -5.53 14.09 -11.44
CA PHE A 58 -4.20 13.71 -11.92
C PHE A 58 -4.09 13.81 -13.44
N GLY A 59 -5.09 13.30 -14.18
CA GLY A 59 -5.15 13.41 -15.64
C GLY A 59 -5.13 14.87 -16.12
N SER A 60 -5.94 15.74 -15.49
CA SER A 60 -6.00 17.17 -15.82
C SER A 60 -4.68 17.91 -15.56
N ALA A 61 -3.87 17.40 -14.64
CA ALA A 61 -2.55 17.94 -14.30
C ALA A 61 -1.41 17.33 -15.13
N GLY A 62 -1.69 16.42 -16.06
CA GLY A 62 -0.68 15.75 -16.89
C GLY A 62 -0.05 14.50 -16.26
N TYR A 63 -0.62 13.99 -15.16
CA TYR A 63 -0.13 12.82 -14.42
C TYR A 63 -1.09 11.62 -14.50
N GLY A 64 -1.90 11.50 -15.55
CA GLY A 64 -2.90 10.43 -15.70
C GLY A 64 -2.33 9.01 -15.59
N ASP A 65 -1.12 8.79 -16.13
CA ASP A 65 -0.42 7.49 -16.08
C ASP A 65 0.41 7.30 -14.80
N ALA A 66 0.28 8.22 -13.84
CA ALA A 66 1.04 8.26 -12.60
C ALA A 66 0.14 8.49 -11.37
N VAL A 67 -1.12 8.06 -11.44
CA VAL A 67 -2.01 8.00 -10.29
C VAL A 67 -1.47 6.95 -9.29
N PRO A 68 -1.20 7.32 -8.02
CA PRO A 68 -0.74 6.36 -7.03
C PRO A 68 -1.79 5.28 -6.76
N GLN A 69 -1.36 4.04 -6.56
CA GLN A 69 -2.20 3.00 -5.99
C GLN A 69 -2.15 3.02 -4.47
N ILE A 70 -3.22 2.63 -3.80
CA ILE A 70 -3.23 2.39 -2.36
C ILE A 70 -2.92 0.91 -2.12
N VAL A 71 -2.00 0.66 -1.20
CA VAL A 71 -1.90 -0.65 -0.54
C VAL A 71 -2.34 -0.44 0.90
N PHE A 72 -3.52 -0.95 1.22
CA PHE A 72 -4.14 -0.81 2.53
C PHE A 72 -3.88 -2.06 3.35
N TRP A 73 -3.22 -1.90 4.49
CA TRP A 73 -2.84 -2.98 5.39
C TRP A 73 -3.66 -2.88 6.67
N ASN A 74 -4.60 -3.82 6.83
CA ASN A 74 -5.31 -4.04 8.07
C ASN A 74 -4.42 -4.81 9.07
N LEU A 75 -4.04 -4.14 10.17
CA LEU A 75 -3.16 -4.65 11.22
C LEU A 75 -3.91 -5.36 12.35
N ARG A 76 -5.25 -5.32 12.37
CA ARG A 76 -6.02 -6.13 13.31
C ARG A 76 -5.81 -7.61 12.97
N ASP A 77 -5.81 -8.46 13.99
CA ASP A 77 -5.89 -9.91 13.81
C ASP A 77 -7.26 -10.24 13.21
N SER A 78 -7.32 -10.26 11.88
CA SER A 78 -8.50 -10.62 11.12
C SER A 78 -8.16 -11.81 10.23
N THR A 79 -9.13 -12.70 10.03
CA THR A 79 -9.03 -13.85 9.13
C THR A 79 -8.93 -13.47 7.66
N SER A 80 -8.74 -12.19 7.35
CA SER A 80 -8.64 -11.68 5.99
C SER A 80 -7.32 -12.18 5.40
N THR A 81 -7.39 -13.05 4.39
CA THR A 81 -6.27 -13.36 3.52
C THR A 81 -5.93 -12.12 2.68
N PRO A 82 -4.73 -12.00 2.07
CA PRO A 82 -4.48 -10.97 1.08
C PRO A 82 -5.49 -11.17 -0.06
N VAL A 83 -6.54 -10.37 -0.08
CA VAL A 83 -7.55 -10.40 -1.13
C VAL A 83 -7.26 -9.24 -2.06
N THR A 84 -7.21 -9.51 -3.36
CA THR A 84 -7.29 -8.46 -4.37
C THR A 84 -8.57 -7.69 -4.08
N SER A 85 -8.47 -6.44 -3.63
CA SER A 85 -9.66 -5.66 -3.31
C SER A 85 -10.51 -5.52 -4.57
N THR A 86 -11.83 -5.51 -4.42
CA THR A 86 -12.75 -5.22 -5.54
C THR A 86 -12.73 -3.75 -5.94
N GLN A 87 -12.01 -2.92 -5.17
CA GLN A 87 -11.97 -1.49 -5.36
C GLN A 87 -10.82 -1.06 -6.28
N PRO A 88 -11.08 -0.19 -7.27
CA PRO A 88 -10.08 0.20 -8.25
C PRO A 88 -8.96 0.98 -7.59
N GLY A 89 -7.72 0.67 -7.98
CA GLY A 89 -6.53 1.34 -7.45
C GLY A 89 -6.17 0.98 -6.00
N VAL A 90 -6.82 -0.02 -5.38
CA VAL A 90 -6.57 -0.45 -4.00
C VAL A 90 -6.23 -1.94 -3.95
N ALA A 91 -5.10 -2.26 -3.33
CA ALA A 91 -4.78 -3.62 -2.90
C ALA A 91 -4.93 -3.73 -1.37
N MET A 92 -5.45 -4.86 -0.88
CA MET A 92 -5.60 -5.11 0.55
C MET A 92 -4.59 -6.14 1.04
N VAL A 93 -3.93 -5.81 2.14
CA VAL A 93 -3.05 -6.67 2.91
C VAL A 93 -3.68 -6.85 4.28
N SER A 94 -3.61 -8.05 4.81
CA SER A 94 -4.27 -8.39 6.06
C SER A 94 -3.39 -9.31 6.90
N GLY A 95 -3.61 -9.28 8.20
CA GLY A 95 -2.79 -9.96 9.19
C GLY A 95 -1.55 -9.15 9.57
N PHE A 96 -1.19 -9.22 10.85
CA PHE A 96 -0.02 -8.52 11.37
C PHE A 96 1.09 -9.51 11.73
N SER A 97 2.23 -9.39 11.04
CA SER A 97 3.47 -10.05 11.42
C SER A 97 4.59 -9.02 11.47
N LYS A 98 5.29 -8.92 12.61
CA LYS A 98 6.45 -8.03 12.77
C LYS A 98 7.51 -8.31 11.70
N ASN A 99 7.70 -9.57 11.33
CA ASN A 99 8.63 -9.95 10.27
C ASN A 99 8.15 -9.44 8.92
N LEU A 100 6.86 -9.59 8.60
CA LEU A 100 6.31 -9.14 7.32
C LEU A 100 6.41 -7.62 7.18
N LEU A 101 6.11 -6.85 8.24
CA LEU A 101 6.31 -5.39 8.26
C LEU A 101 7.80 -5.03 8.07
N LYS A 102 8.71 -5.74 8.74
CA LYS A 102 10.15 -5.50 8.61
C LYS A 102 10.65 -5.78 7.19
N ILE A 103 10.29 -6.93 6.62
CA ILE A 103 10.65 -7.31 5.25
C ILE A 103 10.06 -6.31 4.26
N PHE A 104 8.80 -5.92 4.45
CA PHE A 104 8.12 -4.92 3.65
C PHE A 104 8.88 -3.59 3.66
N LEU A 105 9.27 -3.07 4.84
CA LEU A 105 10.03 -1.82 4.97
C LEU A 105 11.46 -1.93 4.44
N GLN A 106 12.08 -3.11 4.50
CA GLN A 106 13.44 -3.34 3.99
C GLN A 106 13.51 -3.47 2.47
N ASN A 107 12.39 -3.81 1.81
CA ASN A 107 12.32 -4.02 0.36
C ASN A 107 11.49 -2.92 -0.34
N ASP A 108 11.48 -1.70 0.20
CA ASP A 108 10.76 -0.55 -0.37
C ASP A 108 9.28 -0.84 -0.70
N GLY A 109 8.64 -1.65 0.14
CA GLY A 109 7.24 -2.04 0.02
C GLY A 109 6.96 -3.21 -0.94
N VAL A 110 7.98 -3.82 -1.51
CA VAL A 110 7.83 -5.05 -2.32
C VAL A 110 7.81 -6.27 -1.40
N VAL A 111 6.68 -6.99 -1.38
CA VAL A 111 6.55 -8.28 -0.67
C VAL A 111 6.72 -9.41 -1.66
N ASN A 112 7.88 -10.05 -1.66
CA ASN A 112 8.10 -11.31 -2.38
C ASN A 112 8.00 -12.48 -1.38
N PRO A 113 7.11 -13.47 -1.59
CA PRO A 113 6.97 -14.64 -0.71
C PRO A 113 8.30 -15.38 -0.46
N GLU A 114 9.15 -15.51 -1.47
CA GLU A 114 10.47 -16.14 -1.33
C GLU A 114 11.41 -15.29 -0.48
N ALA A 115 11.40 -13.97 -0.67
CA ALA A 115 12.18 -13.06 0.17
C ALA A 115 11.68 -13.06 1.61
N VAL A 116 10.36 -13.19 1.82
CA VAL A 116 9.76 -13.31 3.16
C VAL A 116 10.20 -14.62 3.81
N MET A 117 10.15 -15.74 3.10
CA MET A 117 10.61 -17.03 3.57
C MET A 117 12.11 -16.98 3.90
N ALA A 118 12.93 -16.49 2.96
CA ALA A 118 14.38 -16.37 3.13
C ALA A 118 14.74 -15.52 4.35
N ALA A 119 14.07 -14.38 4.55
CA ALA A 119 14.28 -13.53 5.71
C ALA A 119 13.80 -14.20 7.02
N ALA A 120 12.73 -14.99 6.99
CA ALA A 120 12.24 -15.73 8.15
C ALA A 120 13.23 -16.84 8.60
N ILE A 121 13.95 -17.47 7.66
CA ILE A 121 14.93 -18.53 7.95
C ILE A 121 16.39 -18.04 7.95
N ALA A 122 16.64 -16.74 7.81
CA ALA A 122 18.00 -16.18 7.80
C ALA A 122 18.64 -16.10 9.20
N GLY A 123 17.87 -16.31 10.27
CA GLY A 123 18.35 -16.23 11.65
C GLY A 123 19.39 -17.31 12.00
N GLU A 124 20.30 -17.01 12.94
CA GLU A 124 21.34 -17.96 13.41
C GLU A 124 20.79 -19.32 13.85
N GLU A 125 19.54 -19.35 14.34
CA GLU A 125 18.86 -20.57 14.77
C GLU A 125 18.59 -21.55 13.61
N TYR A 126 18.38 -21.05 12.39
CA TYR A 126 18.11 -21.85 11.19
C TYR A 126 19.39 -22.17 10.40
N GLN A 127 20.48 -21.40 10.60
CA GLN A 127 21.79 -21.66 9.99
C GLN A 127 22.39 -23.03 10.39
N LYS A 128 21.94 -23.61 11.51
CA LYS A 128 22.38 -24.93 11.98
C LYS A 128 21.58 -26.09 11.41
N LEU A 129 20.51 -25.83 10.67
CA LEU A 129 19.68 -26.86 10.08
C LEU A 129 20.34 -27.37 8.80
N VAL A 130 20.52 -28.69 8.75
CA VAL A 130 21.05 -29.39 7.58
C VAL A 130 19.85 -29.98 6.84
N VAL A 131 19.71 -29.62 5.55
CA VAL A 131 18.71 -30.25 4.68
C VAL A 131 19.24 -31.62 4.29
N PHE A 132 18.50 -32.68 4.61
CA PHE A 132 18.75 -34.03 4.10
C PHE A 132 17.82 -34.27 2.92
N ASP A 133 18.38 -34.71 1.80
CA ASP A 133 17.69 -35.08 0.56
C ASP A 133 17.39 -36.58 0.46
#